data_AF-A0A9P7CZE7-F1
#
_entry.id   AF-A0A9P7CZE7-F1
#
_cell.length_a   1.000
_cell.length_b   1.000
_cell.length_c   1.000
_cell.angle_alpha   90.00
_cell.angle_beta   90.00
_cell.angle_gamma   90.00
#
_symmetry.space_group_name_H-M   'P 1'
#
loop_
_entity.id
_entity.type
_entity.pdbx_description
1 polymer ?
#
loop_
_entity_poly.entity_id
_entity_poly.type
_entity_poly.pdbx_seq_one_letter_code
_entity_poly.pdbx_strand_id
1 'polypeptide(L)'
;MVVKLCAFELDYVLWNQKLDAKFGKGSPDKLRLRFGVNHVVEDSSNSDNHIDLFPDITRIFHDMNNNNFQIAIVSNNGNKALCDRALYLFNAPDRNATMQPINPKFVKYNENSSESKLDMFKRIKEWSRFDYSEMVFFDLDSHESRRVNENHGVQLKVVDKQTGITWKEYQDALQSAIHSSRGQQSVRELAPYTGMPSLGARLGIGKFAEAYRAKHDPESVIKRLKYWKPGFLTRFVDIYKVIESGRPFEPENKPNKEDEQFLFMIAMEFRNLKSVGELQAPELDRFCGWFQSKYIHGTPIWETPGYKHFAFTVPFQVYVRRALHLVVDRLEWTVKEYGIEHRDAHLGNVKFVVDEKARLLDWGFAVRMKWDGRYYVRGHDKLVWNSGEPGAKYTTEEFRKYWINWMVKTEFEAQMTRQAIGDTDCQKYLSDIRWWYERD
;
A
#
# COMPACT_ATOMS: atom_id res chain seq x y z
N MET A 1 18.08 -22.46 -2.80
CA MET A 1 18.47 -21.99 -4.15
C MET A 1 17.74 -20.68 -4.43
N VAL A 2 18.27 -19.81 -5.28
CA VAL A 2 17.64 -18.52 -5.65
C VAL A 2 17.74 -18.36 -7.16
N VAL A 3 16.61 -18.12 -7.82
CA VAL A 3 16.58 -17.83 -9.26
C VAL A 3 17.24 -16.47 -9.51
N LYS A 4 18.11 -16.37 -10.51
CA LYS A 4 18.76 -15.13 -10.94
C LYS A 4 18.45 -14.77 -12.39
N LEU A 5 18.09 -15.76 -13.22
CA LEU A 5 17.80 -15.60 -14.63
C LEU A 5 16.51 -16.31 -15.02
N CYS A 6 15.71 -15.63 -15.84
CA CYS A 6 14.51 -16.18 -16.44
C CYS A 6 14.65 -16.16 -17.96
N ALA A 7 14.61 -17.33 -18.57
CA ALA A 7 14.68 -17.54 -20.01
C ALA A 7 13.27 -17.77 -20.58
N PHE A 8 13.03 -17.31 -21.81
CA PHE A 8 11.74 -17.43 -22.48
C PHE A 8 11.90 -17.90 -23.93
N GLU A 9 11.10 -18.88 -24.34
CA GLU A 9 10.68 -18.99 -25.75
C GLU A 9 9.74 -17.83 -26.10
N LEU A 10 9.61 -17.51 -27.38
CA LEU A 10 8.82 -16.40 -27.90
C LEU A 10 7.42 -16.85 -28.34
N ASP A 11 7.38 -17.76 -29.32
CA ASP A 11 6.15 -18.15 -29.99
C ASP A 11 5.25 -18.97 -29.06
N TYR A 12 3.98 -18.55 -28.93
CA TYR A 12 2.99 -19.11 -28.00
C TYR A 12 3.34 -19.01 -26.50
N VAL A 13 4.40 -18.26 -26.15
CA VAL A 13 4.80 -18.03 -24.75
C VAL A 13 4.71 -16.54 -24.40
N LEU A 14 5.33 -15.66 -25.21
CA LEU A 14 5.16 -14.20 -25.09
C LEU A 14 4.02 -13.67 -25.96
N TRP A 15 3.77 -14.28 -27.12
CA TRP A 15 2.72 -13.85 -28.06
C TRP A 15 1.98 -15.03 -28.70
N ASN A 16 0.75 -14.79 -29.17
CA ASN A 16 -0.24 -15.84 -29.42
C ASN A 16 -0.07 -16.72 -30.67
N GLN A 17 0.84 -16.41 -31.60
CA GLN A 17 1.14 -17.30 -32.73
C GLN A 17 2.59 -17.25 -33.20
N LYS A 18 3.00 -18.21 -34.05
CA LYS A 18 4.34 -18.24 -34.62
C LYS A 18 4.61 -17.02 -35.51
N LEU A 19 5.67 -16.27 -35.20
CA LEU A 19 6.17 -15.14 -36.00
C LEU A 19 7.13 -15.64 -37.10
N ASP A 20 6.59 -16.14 -38.21
CA ASP A 20 7.34 -16.70 -39.33
C ASP A 20 7.38 -15.80 -40.59
N ALA A 21 8.00 -16.30 -41.67
CA ALA A 21 8.20 -15.58 -42.92
C ALA A 21 6.91 -15.12 -43.64
N LYS A 22 5.70 -15.54 -43.23
CA LYS A 22 4.44 -14.96 -43.74
C LYS A 22 4.30 -13.48 -43.37
N PHE A 23 4.88 -13.07 -42.23
CA PHE A 23 4.90 -11.68 -41.78
C PHE A 23 5.94 -10.89 -42.57
N GLY A 24 5.50 -9.86 -43.29
CA GLY A 24 6.38 -8.95 -44.03
C GLY A 24 7.15 -9.61 -45.17
N LYS A 25 6.78 -10.83 -45.57
CA LYS A 25 7.60 -11.73 -46.41
C LYS A 25 9.01 -11.96 -45.83
N GLY A 26 9.13 -11.99 -44.51
CA GLY A 26 10.39 -12.09 -43.77
C GLY A 26 11.07 -10.75 -43.44
N SER A 27 10.57 -9.62 -43.94
CA SER A 27 11.15 -8.30 -43.68
C SER A 27 10.67 -7.70 -42.34
N PRO A 28 11.58 -7.35 -41.41
CA PRO A 28 11.21 -6.73 -40.12
C PRO A 28 10.65 -5.31 -40.28
N ASP A 29 11.06 -4.56 -41.29
CA ASP A 29 10.61 -3.18 -41.51
C ASP A 29 9.11 -3.08 -41.84
N LYS A 30 8.48 -4.22 -42.18
CA LYS A 30 7.03 -4.33 -42.36
C LYS A 30 6.26 -4.45 -41.06
N LEU A 31 6.89 -4.84 -39.94
CA LEU A 31 6.25 -4.92 -38.64
C LEU A 31 6.08 -3.53 -38.00
N ARG A 32 4.86 -3.25 -37.54
CA ARG A 32 4.47 -2.05 -36.79
C ARG A 32 3.56 -2.42 -35.61
N LEU A 33 3.45 -1.54 -34.61
CA LEU A 33 2.32 -1.60 -33.68
C LEU A 33 1.00 -1.28 -34.42
N ARG A 34 -0.07 -1.97 -34.07
CA ARG A 34 -1.43 -1.63 -34.50
C ARG A 34 -1.83 -0.30 -33.86
N PHE A 35 -2.40 0.62 -34.65
CA PHE A 35 -2.72 1.96 -34.18
C PHE A 35 -3.70 1.93 -33.00
N GLY A 36 -3.32 2.57 -31.88
CA GLY A 36 -4.10 2.58 -30.64
C GLY A 36 -4.01 1.31 -29.78
N VAL A 37 -3.28 0.26 -30.20
CA VAL A 37 -3.26 -1.05 -29.51
C VAL A 37 -1.83 -1.51 -29.22
N ASN A 38 -1.27 -1.04 -28.10
CA ASN A 38 0.14 -1.22 -27.70
C ASN A 38 0.57 -2.68 -27.42
N HIS A 39 -0.35 -3.64 -27.46
CA HIS A 39 -0.08 -5.07 -27.27
C HIS A 39 -0.23 -5.90 -28.57
N VAL A 40 -0.38 -5.25 -29.73
CA VAL A 40 -0.53 -5.93 -31.03
C VAL A 40 0.49 -5.41 -32.04
N VAL A 41 1.24 -6.34 -32.65
CA VAL A 41 2.16 -6.07 -33.76
C VAL A 41 1.64 -6.71 -35.03
N GLU A 42 1.54 -5.93 -36.10
CA GLU A 42 0.97 -6.35 -37.39
C GLU A 42 1.93 -6.10 -38.56
N ASP A 43 1.78 -6.90 -39.62
CA ASP A 43 2.40 -6.67 -40.92
C ASP A 43 1.66 -5.54 -41.65
N SER A 44 2.37 -4.43 -41.90
CA SER A 44 1.88 -3.30 -42.70
C SER A 44 1.50 -3.65 -44.15
N SER A 45 1.88 -4.84 -44.63
CA SER A 45 1.51 -5.40 -45.94
C SER A 45 0.21 -6.22 -45.91
N ASN A 46 -0.19 -6.72 -44.73
CA ASN A 46 -1.44 -7.45 -44.50
C ASN A 46 -1.76 -7.46 -42.99
N SER A 47 -2.75 -6.66 -42.56
CA SER A 47 -3.14 -6.53 -41.15
C SER A 47 -3.66 -7.82 -40.51
N ASP A 48 -4.09 -8.80 -41.32
CA ASP A 48 -4.53 -10.10 -40.80
C ASP A 48 -3.36 -10.89 -40.21
N ASN A 49 -2.14 -10.68 -40.73
CA ASN A 49 -0.90 -11.16 -40.13
C ASN A 49 -0.53 -10.28 -38.93
N HIS A 50 -1.05 -10.62 -37.74
CA HIS A 50 -0.73 -9.94 -36.48
C HIS A 50 -0.44 -10.92 -35.33
N ILE A 51 0.44 -10.50 -34.42
CA ILE A 51 0.72 -11.19 -33.16
C ILE A 51 0.25 -10.31 -31.99
N ASP A 52 -0.44 -10.93 -31.04
CA ASP A 52 -0.88 -10.29 -29.81
C ASP A 52 0.01 -10.75 -28.65
N LEU A 53 0.57 -9.80 -27.91
CA LEU A 53 1.32 -10.05 -26.68
C LEU A 53 0.36 -10.50 -25.57
N PHE A 54 0.69 -11.57 -24.86
CA PHE A 54 -0.20 -12.07 -23.81
C PHE A 54 -0.36 -11.06 -22.63
N PRO A 55 -1.51 -11.04 -21.94
CA PRO A 55 -1.87 -9.91 -21.06
C PRO A 55 -0.87 -9.63 -19.92
N ASP A 56 -0.31 -10.67 -19.31
CA ASP A 56 0.60 -10.53 -18.16
C ASP A 56 2.07 -10.23 -18.55
N ILE A 57 2.48 -10.30 -19.83
CA ILE A 57 3.91 -10.20 -20.20
C ILE A 57 4.52 -8.87 -19.76
N THR A 58 3.83 -7.75 -19.98
CA THR A 58 4.31 -6.42 -19.58
C THR A 58 4.52 -6.30 -18.07
N ARG A 59 3.66 -6.95 -17.29
CA ARG A 59 3.72 -7.03 -15.83
C ARG A 59 4.85 -7.96 -15.36
N ILE A 60 5.04 -9.09 -16.02
CA ILE A 60 6.12 -10.06 -15.72
C ILE A 60 7.49 -9.40 -15.97
N PHE A 61 7.67 -8.73 -17.12
CA PHE A 61 8.93 -8.04 -17.45
C PHE A 61 9.20 -6.83 -16.53
N HIS A 62 8.15 -6.12 -16.09
CA HIS A 62 8.26 -5.08 -15.06
C HIS A 62 8.71 -5.65 -13.70
N ASP A 63 8.08 -6.73 -13.23
CA ASP A 63 8.45 -7.38 -11.97
C ASP A 63 9.88 -7.94 -12.00
N MET A 64 10.28 -8.56 -13.11
CA MET A 64 11.66 -9.01 -13.32
C MET A 64 12.68 -7.87 -13.24
N ASN A 65 12.38 -6.73 -13.86
CA ASN A 65 13.22 -5.53 -13.75
C ASN A 65 13.30 -5.05 -12.30
N ASN A 66 12.18 -4.98 -11.58
CA ASN A 66 12.14 -4.55 -10.18
C ASN A 66 12.93 -5.49 -9.26
N ASN A 67 12.78 -6.81 -9.44
CA ASN A 67 13.43 -7.85 -8.63
C ASN A 67 14.88 -8.16 -9.04
N ASN A 68 15.41 -7.50 -10.08
CA ASN A 68 16.77 -7.68 -10.62
C ASN A 68 17.03 -9.05 -11.27
N PHE A 69 15.99 -9.76 -11.72
CA PHE A 69 16.17 -10.98 -12.52
C PHE A 69 16.71 -10.60 -13.91
N GLN A 70 17.73 -11.32 -14.38
CA GLN A 70 18.22 -11.16 -15.75
C GLN A 70 17.29 -11.91 -16.71
N ILE A 71 16.87 -11.24 -17.80
CA ILE A 71 15.98 -11.85 -18.79
C ILE A 71 16.80 -12.37 -19.97
N ALA A 72 16.55 -13.61 -20.36
CA ALA A 72 17.05 -14.20 -21.59
C ALA A 72 15.89 -14.54 -22.54
N ILE A 73 16.10 -14.36 -23.84
CA ILE A 73 15.31 -15.03 -24.87
C ILE A 73 16.09 -16.27 -25.33
N VAL A 74 15.39 -17.40 -25.47
CA VAL A 74 15.90 -18.70 -25.91
C VAL A 74 14.84 -19.33 -26.84
N SER A 75 14.96 -19.05 -28.14
CA SER A 75 13.92 -19.35 -29.14
C SER A 75 14.42 -20.20 -30.30
N ASN A 76 13.62 -21.18 -30.72
CA ASN A 76 13.85 -21.95 -31.95
C ASN A 76 13.16 -21.36 -33.20
N ASN A 77 12.69 -20.11 -33.16
CA ASN A 77 11.99 -19.50 -34.30
C ASN A 77 12.88 -19.37 -35.54
N GLY A 78 14.14 -18.93 -35.37
CA GLY A 78 15.13 -18.75 -36.43
C GLY A 78 15.06 -17.42 -37.19
N ASN A 79 13.88 -16.77 -37.25
CA ASN A 79 13.71 -15.47 -37.90
C ASN A 79 14.09 -14.32 -36.94
N LYS A 80 15.35 -14.31 -36.49
CA LYS A 80 15.81 -13.43 -35.42
C LYS A 80 15.47 -11.95 -35.65
N ALA A 81 15.61 -11.45 -36.88
CA ALA A 81 15.31 -10.05 -37.21
C ALA A 81 13.82 -9.68 -37.03
N LEU A 82 12.88 -10.57 -37.38
CA LEU A 82 11.44 -10.36 -37.13
C LEU A 82 11.17 -10.32 -35.63
N CYS A 83 11.75 -11.26 -34.88
CA CYS A 83 11.56 -11.39 -33.44
C CYS A 83 12.16 -10.22 -32.65
N ASP A 84 13.38 -9.81 -32.97
CA ASP A 84 14.05 -8.64 -32.37
C ASP A 84 13.23 -7.36 -32.61
N ARG A 85 12.62 -7.24 -33.79
CA ARG A 85 11.74 -6.12 -34.16
C ARG A 85 10.40 -6.16 -33.41
N ALA A 86 9.78 -7.33 -33.25
CA ALA A 86 8.58 -7.47 -32.42
C ALA A 86 8.85 -7.08 -30.96
N LEU A 87 9.95 -7.57 -30.38
CA LEU A 87 10.39 -7.21 -29.02
C LEU A 87 10.80 -5.74 -28.88
N TYR A 88 11.16 -5.05 -29.96
CA TYR A 88 11.38 -3.60 -29.98
C TYR A 88 10.07 -2.79 -30.05
N LEU A 89 9.04 -3.33 -30.71
CA LEU A 89 7.73 -2.68 -30.83
C LEU A 89 6.89 -2.84 -29.56
N PHE A 90 6.93 -4.02 -28.93
CA PHE A 90 6.28 -4.24 -27.64
C PHE A 90 6.99 -3.49 -26.52
N ASN A 91 6.21 -2.81 -25.67
CA ASN A 91 6.73 -2.00 -24.57
C ASN A 91 6.25 -2.55 -23.22
N ALA A 92 7.13 -2.53 -22.22
CA ALA A 92 6.82 -2.81 -20.82
C ALA A 92 7.24 -1.61 -19.93
N PRO A 93 6.59 -1.38 -18.78
CA PRO A 93 6.99 -0.30 -17.87
C PRO A 93 8.29 -0.66 -17.15
N ASP A 94 9.24 0.28 -17.09
CA ASP A 94 10.44 0.14 -16.26
C ASP A 94 10.17 0.52 -14.78
N ARG A 95 11.23 0.58 -13.96
CA ARG A 95 11.13 0.88 -12.52
C ARG A 95 10.47 2.24 -12.21
N ASN A 96 10.48 3.17 -13.16
CA ASN A 96 9.86 4.49 -13.05
C ASN A 96 8.45 4.52 -13.67
N ALA A 97 7.84 3.34 -13.89
CA ALA A 97 6.60 3.13 -14.65
C ALA A 97 6.63 3.71 -16.09
N THR A 98 7.82 4.02 -16.62
CA THR A 98 7.98 4.57 -17.97
C THR A 98 7.96 3.43 -18.97
N MET A 99 7.11 3.50 -20.00
CA MET A 99 7.05 2.48 -21.05
C MET A 99 8.35 2.48 -21.87
N GLN A 100 8.92 1.29 -22.07
CA GLN A 100 10.20 1.08 -22.75
C GLN A 100 10.15 -0.21 -23.61
N PRO A 101 10.84 -0.27 -24.77
CA PRO A 101 10.92 -1.47 -25.60
C PRO A 101 11.43 -2.69 -24.84
N ILE A 102 10.76 -3.85 -24.95
CA ILE A 102 11.16 -5.09 -24.25
C ILE A 102 12.63 -5.44 -24.58
N ASN A 103 13.00 -5.36 -25.85
CA ASN A 103 14.38 -5.41 -26.34
C ASN A 103 14.74 -4.01 -26.90
N PRO A 104 15.82 -3.34 -26.44
CA PRO A 104 16.92 -3.84 -25.62
C PRO A 104 16.87 -3.46 -24.13
N LYS A 105 15.77 -2.88 -23.60
CA LYS A 105 15.75 -2.37 -22.20
C LYS A 105 15.78 -3.47 -21.14
N PHE A 106 15.09 -4.59 -21.38
CA PHE A 106 14.86 -5.64 -20.38
C PHE A 106 15.63 -6.93 -20.71
N VAL A 107 15.64 -7.32 -21.99
CA VAL A 107 16.35 -8.52 -22.47
C VAL A 107 17.86 -8.33 -22.36
N LYS A 108 18.53 -9.18 -21.57
CA LYS A 108 19.99 -9.14 -21.36
C LYS A 108 20.76 -10.09 -22.27
N TYR A 109 20.17 -11.24 -22.62
CA TYR A 109 20.71 -12.22 -23.56
C TYR A 109 19.61 -12.59 -24.57
N ASN A 110 19.95 -12.74 -25.84
CA ASN A 110 18.96 -12.90 -26.91
C ASN A 110 19.40 -13.98 -27.90
N GLU A 111 19.16 -15.23 -27.50
CA GLU A 111 19.38 -16.43 -28.29
C GLU A 111 18.12 -16.76 -29.08
N ASN A 112 18.18 -16.55 -30.40
CA ASN A 112 17.13 -16.95 -31.32
C ASN A 112 17.77 -17.39 -32.63
N SER A 113 17.76 -18.70 -32.87
CA SER A 113 18.35 -19.38 -34.02
C SER A 113 17.72 -20.75 -34.20
N SER A 114 18.13 -21.49 -35.24
CA SER A 114 17.73 -22.88 -35.46
C SER A 114 18.60 -23.91 -34.73
N GLU A 115 19.44 -23.49 -33.78
CA GLU A 115 20.35 -24.37 -33.03
C GLU A 115 19.65 -25.08 -31.85
N SER A 116 20.28 -26.08 -31.23
CA SER A 116 19.73 -26.73 -30.03
C SER A 116 19.68 -25.75 -28.86
N LYS A 117 18.58 -25.76 -28.10
CA LYS A 117 18.44 -24.94 -26.90
C LYS A 117 19.50 -25.25 -25.83
N LEU A 118 20.08 -26.46 -25.86
CA LEU A 118 21.24 -26.81 -25.02
C LEU A 118 22.44 -25.88 -25.28
N ASP A 119 22.77 -25.61 -26.54
CA ASP A 119 23.91 -24.78 -26.90
C ASP A 119 23.66 -23.29 -26.64
N MET A 120 22.42 -22.83 -26.82
CA MET A 120 21.96 -21.51 -26.36
C MET A 120 22.15 -21.35 -24.84
N PHE A 121 21.75 -22.36 -24.05
CA PHE A 121 21.90 -22.31 -22.59
C PHE A 121 23.36 -22.38 -22.14
N LYS A 122 24.25 -23.09 -22.85
CA LYS A 122 25.71 -23.04 -22.60
C LYS A 122 26.25 -21.62 -22.74
N ARG A 123 25.93 -20.93 -23.85
CA ARG A 123 26.34 -19.54 -24.08
C ARG A 123 25.77 -18.60 -23.02
N ILE A 124 24.51 -18.75 -22.64
CA ILE A 124 23.90 -17.98 -21.53
C ILE A 124 24.59 -18.24 -20.20
N LYS A 125 24.99 -19.48 -19.88
CA LYS A 125 25.80 -19.80 -18.69
C LYS A 125 27.18 -19.15 -18.73
N GLU A 126 27.84 -19.16 -19.89
CA GLU A 126 29.15 -18.52 -20.09
C GLU A 126 29.07 -16.99 -19.94
N TRP A 127 28.00 -16.35 -20.42
CA TRP A 127 27.83 -14.90 -20.34
C TRP A 127 27.32 -14.41 -18.98
N SER A 128 26.34 -15.10 -18.39
CA SER A 128 25.75 -14.71 -17.10
C SER A 128 26.57 -15.15 -15.88
N ARG A 129 27.40 -16.20 -16.03
CA ARG A 129 28.14 -16.89 -14.96
C ARG A 129 27.25 -17.51 -13.87
N PHE A 130 25.93 -17.58 -14.05
CA PHE A 130 25.03 -18.26 -13.13
C PHE A 130 25.08 -19.79 -13.32
N ASP A 131 24.66 -20.53 -12.30
CA ASP A 131 24.41 -21.96 -12.46
C ASP A 131 23.05 -22.23 -13.09
N TYR A 132 22.94 -23.34 -13.84
CA TYR A 132 21.70 -23.73 -14.52
C TYR A 132 20.53 -23.89 -13.55
N SER A 133 20.82 -24.34 -12.33
CA SER A 133 19.87 -24.45 -11.23
C SER A 133 19.40 -23.09 -10.65
N GLU A 134 20.07 -21.99 -11.02
CA GLU A 134 19.63 -20.61 -10.76
C GLU A 134 18.84 -20.01 -11.93
N MET A 135 18.53 -20.83 -12.96
CA MET A 135 17.77 -20.44 -14.14
C MET A 135 16.41 -21.13 -14.19
N VAL A 136 15.37 -20.36 -14.52
CA VAL A 136 14.04 -20.88 -14.89
C VAL A 136 13.83 -20.64 -16.39
N PHE A 137 13.30 -21.63 -17.09
CA PHE A 137 12.97 -21.55 -18.51
C PHE A 137 11.46 -21.71 -18.73
N PHE A 138 10.85 -20.73 -19.40
CA PHE A 138 9.45 -20.73 -19.78
C PHE A 138 9.31 -21.09 -21.26
N ASP A 139 8.71 -22.24 -21.54
CA ASP A 139 8.60 -22.83 -22.87
C ASP A 139 7.34 -23.72 -22.95
N LEU A 140 7.00 -24.18 -24.15
CA LEU A 140 6.05 -25.28 -24.35
C LEU A 140 6.68 -26.62 -23.93
N ASP A 141 5.86 -27.66 -23.74
CA ASP A 141 6.38 -29.04 -23.71
C ASP A 141 6.90 -29.41 -25.11
N SER A 142 8.21 -29.40 -25.25
CA SER A 142 8.92 -29.76 -26.47
C SER A 142 10.11 -30.65 -26.13
N HIS A 143 10.59 -31.39 -27.13
CA HIS A 143 11.77 -32.24 -27.00
C HIS A 143 13.01 -31.44 -26.55
N GLU A 144 13.22 -30.24 -27.10
CA GLU A 144 14.37 -29.40 -26.74
C GLU A 144 14.22 -28.77 -25.35
N SER A 145 13.00 -28.41 -24.93
CA SER A 145 12.77 -27.83 -23.60
C SER A 145 12.95 -28.86 -22.49
N ARG A 146 12.45 -30.09 -22.69
CA ARG A 146 12.74 -31.22 -21.79
C ARG A 146 14.21 -31.59 -21.76
N ARG A 147 14.89 -31.65 -22.92
CA ARG A 147 16.34 -31.91 -22.94
C ARG A 147 17.14 -30.87 -22.15
N VAL A 148 16.78 -29.59 -22.19
CA VAL A 148 17.39 -28.54 -21.36
C VAL A 148 17.22 -28.83 -19.86
N ASN A 149 16.05 -29.28 -19.43
CA ASN A 149 15.83 -29.67 -18.03
C ASN A 149 16.64 -30.92 -17.65
N GLU A 150 16.57 -31.98 -18.46
CA GLU A 150 17.20 -33.28 -18.22
C GLU A 150 18.74 -33.21 -18.23
N ASN A 151 19.33 -32.49 -19.18
CA ASN A 151 20.78 -32.51 -19.43
C ASN A 151 21.54 -31.36 -18.79
N HIS A 152 20.87 -30.26 -18.42
CA HIS A 152 21.50 -29.08 -17.80
C HIS A 152 20.93 -28.75 -16.42
N GLY A 153 19.78 -29.30 -16.01
CA GLY A 153 19.18 -29.02 -14.70
C GLY A 153 18.58 -27.61 -14.58
N VAL A 154 18.40 -26.91 -15.70
CA VAL A 154 17.59 -25.68 -15.78
C VAL A 154 16.15 -26.03 -15.47
N GLN A 155 15.48 -25.29 -14.60
CA GLN A 155 14.09 -25.60 -14.27
C GLN A 155 13.15 -25.21 -15.41
N LEU A 156 12.58 -26.21 -16.09
CA LEU A 156 11.53 -25.98 -17.07
C LEU A 156 10.19 -25.69 -16.37
N LYS A 157 9.52 -24.62 -16.79
CA LYS A 157 8.09 -24.41 -16.60
C LYS A 157 7.41 -24.52 -17.97
N VAL A 158 6.64 -25.59 -18.14
CA VAL A 158 5.74 -25.76 -19.29
C VAL A 158 4.61 -24.74 -19.21
N VAL A 159 4.32 -24.08 -20.33
CA VAL A 159 3.32 -23.04 -20.54
C VAL A 159 2.24 -23.54 -21.52
N ASP A 160 0.97 -23.15 -21.33
CA ASP A 160 -0.09 -23.44 -22.32
C ASP A 160 -0.07 -22.42 -23.48
N LYS A 161 0.01 -22.93 -24.70
CA LYS A 161 0.03 -22.14 -25.94
C LYS A 161 -1.19 -21.25 -26.17
N GLN A 162 -2.31 -21.50 -25.48
CA GLN A 162 -3.54 -20.70 -25.60
C GLN A 162 -3.53 -19.47 -24.68
N THR A 163 -2.87 -19.56 -23.52
CA THR A 163 -2.80 -18.46 -22.54
C THR A 163 -1.49 -17.70 -22.56
N GLY A 164 -0.43 -18.32 -23.11
CA GLY A 164 0.94 -17.89 -22.88
C GLY A 164 1.31 -17.98 -21.40
N ILE A 165 2.47 -17.40 -21.04
CA ILE A 165 2.87 -17.35 -19.63
C ILE A 165 1.98 -16.36 -18.86
N THR A 166 1.14 -16.91 -17.98
CA THR A 166 0.35 -16.12 -17.04
C THR A 166 1.20 -15.66 -15.83
N TRP A 167 0.75 -14.61 -15.14
CA TRP A 167 1.38 -14.17 -13.89
C TRP A 167 1.45 -15.28 -12.84
N LYS A 168 0.45 -16.16 -12.79
CA LYS A 168 0.44 -17.30 -11.89
C LYS A 168 1.59 -18.26 -12.21
N GLU A 169 1.74 -18.63 -13.47
CA GLU A 169 2.76 -19.59 -13.91
C GLU A 169 4.19 -19.08 -13.73
N TYR A 170 4.39 -17.77 -13.93
CA TYR A 170 5.62 -17.09 -13.57
C TYR A 170 5.96 -17.27 -12.08
N GLN A 171 5.00 -16.97 -11.20
CA GLN A 171 5.19 -17.07 -9.75
C GLN A 171 5.35 -18.53 -9.28
N ASP A 172 4.51 -19.45 -9.75
CA ASP A 172 4.56 -20.88 -9.43
C ASP A 172 5.94 -21.48 -9.76
N ALA A 173 6.54 -21.06 -10.88
CA ALA A 173 7.87 -21.52 -11.29
C ALA A 173 8.98 -21.01 -10.36
N LEU A 174 8.98 -19.71 -10.03
CA LEU A 174 9.93 -19.13 -9.07
C LEU A 174 9.80 -19.78 -7.67
N GLN A 175 8.59 -20.09 -7.23
CA GLN A 175 8.36 -20.79 -5.96
C GLN A 175 8.88 -22.24 -6.00
N SER A 176 8.67 -22.95 -7.12
CA SER A 176 9.11 -24.34 -7.28
C SER A 176 10.64 -24.47 -7.23
N ALA A 177 11.39 -23.49 -7.77
CA ALA A 177 12.86 -23.42 -7.70
C ALA A 177 13.40 -23.51 -6.26
N ILE A 178 12.68 -22.88 -5.33
CA ILE A 178 13.06 -22.80 -3.92
C ILE A 178 12.86 -24.17 -3.24
N HIS A 179 11.84 -24.93 -3.64
CA HIS A 179 11.46 -26.21 -3.04
C HIS A 179 12.33 -27.39 -3.51
N SER A 180 12.62 -27.48 -4.81
CA SER A 180 13.45 -28.57 -5.39
C SER A 180 14.87 -28.66 -4.84
N SER A 181 15.33 -27.64 -4.09
CA SER A 181 16.66 -27.57 -3.48
C SER A 181 16.73 -28.03 -2.02
N ARG A 182 15.72 -28.76 -1.51
CA ARG A 182 15.65 -29.23 -0.10
C ARG A 182 15.23 -30.71 0.04
N GLY A 183 16.05 -31.63 -0.47
CA GLY A 183 15.96 -33.05 -0.10
C GLY A 183 16.42 -33.30 1.35
N GLN A 184 15.77 -34.23 2.04
CA GLN A 184 16.11 -34.75 3.38
C GLN A 184 16.24 -33.73 4.54
N GLN A 185 15.11 -33.38 5.18
CA GLN A 185 14.91 -33.69 6.61
C GLN A 185 13.43 -33.58 7.02
N SER A 186 13.08 -34.18 8.15
CA SER A 186 11.69 -34.33 8.62
C SER A 186 11.11 -33.08 9.28
N VAL A 187 9.78 -33.04 9.36
CA VAL A 187 8.98 -31.84 9.72
C VAL A 187 9.36 -31.24 11.09
N ARG A 188 9.85 -29.99 11.04
CA ARG A 188 9.63 -28.95 12.05
C ARG A 188 9.30 -27.64 11.34
N GLU A 189 8.35 -26.87 11.89
CA GLU A 189 7.71 -25.74 11.20
C GLU A 189 8.59 -24.48 11.14
N LEU A 190 9.30 -24.28 10.03
CA LEU A 190 10.00 -23.04 9.66
C LEU A 190 10.05 -22.90 8.13
N ALA A 191 9.83 -21.75 7.50
CA ALA A 191 9.29 -20.46 7.94
C ALA A 191 8.74 -19.74 6.67
N PRO A 192 7.76 -18.80 6.78
CA PRO A 192 7.05 -18.29 5.60
C PRO A 192 7.89 -17.39 4.68
N TYR A 193 7.80 -17.69 3.37
CA TYR A 193 8.25 -16.96 2.17
C TYR A 193 8.96 -15.60 2.30
N THR A 194 10.13 -15.50 1.68
CA THR A 194 10.90 -14.28 1.44
C THR A 194 10.63 -13.70 0.05
N GLY A 195 10.27 -12.42 -0.03
CA GLY A 195 10.07 -11.69 -1.30
C GLY A 195 9.59 -10.26 -1.04
N MET A 196 8.28 -10.06 -1.00
CA MET A 196 7.64 -8.81 -0.55
C MET A 196 7.05 -8.94 0.88
N PRO A 197 6.91 -7.84 1.64
CA PRO A 197 6.28 -7.90 2.96
C PRO A 197 4.81 -8.32 2.86
N SER A 198 4.46 -9.46 3.46
CA SER A 198 3.12 -10.05 3.45
C SER A 198 2.13 -9.27 4.33
N LEU A 199 1.71 -8.13 3.79
CA LEU A 199 0.97 -7.05 4.45
C LEU A 199 -0.38 -7.49 5.07
N GLY A 200 -0.95 -8.60 4.60
CA GLY A 200 -2.12 -9.26 5.21
C GLY A 200 -1.80 -10.33 6.26
N ALA A 201 -0.76 -11.15 6.04
CA ALA A 201 -0.50 -12.36 6.85
C ALA A 201 0.09 -12.05 8.24
N ARG A 202 0.65 -10.87 8.43
CA ARG A 202 1.26 -10.45 9.69
C ARG A 202 0.23 -9.97 10.72
N LEU A 203 -0.85 -9.33 10.28
CA LEU A 203 -1.97 -8.77 11.07
C LEU A 203 -2.88 -9.83 11.75
N GLY A 204 -2.40 -11.07 11.94
CA GLY A 204 -3.22 -12.21 12.34
C GLY A 204 -2.89 -12.86 13.69
N ILE A 205 -1.75 -12.53 14.35
CA ILE A 205 -1.32 -13.24 15.57
C ILE A 205 -0.70 -12.27 16.59
N GLY A 206 -1.25 -12.24 17.81
CA GLY A 206 -0.80 -11.39 18.91
C GLY A 206 -1.47 -10.01 18.92
N LYS A 207 -1.69 -9.43 20.11
CA LYS A 207 -2.50 -8.21 20.28
C LYS A 207 -2.03 -7.04 19.41
N PHE A 208 -0.74 -6.73 19.45
CA PHE A 208 -0.15 -5.70 18.61
C PHE A 208 0.65 -6.31 17.45
N ALA A 209 -0.10 -6.94 16.53
CA ALA A 209 0.34 -7.22 15.16
C ALA A 209 0.34 -5.91 14.34
N GLU A 210 1.13 -4.95 14.78
CA GLU A 210 0.75 -3.53 14.79
C GLU A 210 1.91 -2.62 14.43
N ALA A 211 1.60 -1.41 13.95
CA ALA A 211 2.53 -0.36 13.51
C ALA A 211 3.56 -0.74 12.42
N TYR A 212 3.69 -2.03 12.08
CA TYR A 212 4.62 -2.71 11.19
C TYR A 212 5.89 -2.01 10.63
N ARG A 213 6.62 -1.37 11.55
CA ARG A 213 8.06 -1.11 11.48
C ARG A 213 8.50 -0.07 10.44
N ALA A 214 8.42 1.21 10.80
CA ALA A 214 9.52 2.09 10.40
C ALA A 214 10.82 1.48 10.94
N LYS A 215 11.79 1.22 10.06
CA LYS A 215 12.97 0.41 10.42
C LYS A 215 14.01 1.20 11.26
N HIS A 216 13.82 2.51 11.39
CA HIS A 216 14.79 3.44 11.97
C HIS A 216 14.19 4.47 12.94
N ASP A 217 12.87 4.57 13.06
CA ASP A 217 12.20 5.42 14.06
C ASP A 217 11.36 4.52 14.99
N PRO A 218 11.71 4.38 16.28
CA PRO A 218 10.87 3.65 17.24
C PRO A 218 9.57 4.41 17.56
N GLU A 219 9.47 5.69 17.22
CA GLU A 219 8.25 6.48 17.34
C GLU A 219 7.42 6.42 16.04
N SER A 220 7.00 5.25 15.51
CA SER A 220 6.12 5.17 14.30
C SER A 220 4.86 4.31 14.47
N VAL A 221 3.69 4.75 13.95
CA VAL A 221 2.50 3.92 13.70
C VAL A 221 2.18 3.86 12.20
N ILE A 222 2.02 2.66 11.66
CA ILE A 222 1.31 2.43 10.39
C ILE A 222 -0.18 2.19 10.67
N LYS A 223 -1.06 3.08 10.20
CA LYS A 223 -2.52 2.86 10.20
C LYS A 223 -2.93 2.09 8.93
N ARG A 224 -3.86 1.13 9.06
CA ARG A 224 -4.44 0.33 7.96
C ARG A 224 -5.92 0.64 7.77
N LEU A 225 -6.34 0.82 6.51
CA LEU A 225 -7.75 0.80 6.13
C LEU A 225 -8.11 -0.57 5.52
N LYS A 226 -9.24 -1.15 5.93
CA LYS A 226 -9.57 -2.56 5.61
C LYS A 226 -10.08 -2.80 4.19
N TYR A 227 -10.60 -1.77 3.49
CA TYR A 227 -11.36 -1.93 2.25
C TYR A 227 -10.92 -0.91 1.19
N TRP A 228 -10.02 -1.32 0.28
CA TRP A 228 -9.59 -0.52 -0.88
C TRP A 228 -9.98 -1.24 -2.17
N LYS A 229 -11.00 -0.75 -2.88
CA LYS A 229 -11.54 -1.37 -4.10
C LYS A 229 -10.87 -0.76 -5.35
N PRO A 230 -10.87 -1.44 -6.53
CA PRO A 230 -10.47 -0.82 -7.78
C PRO A 230 -11.22 0.52 -8.03
N GLY A 231 -10.50 1.53 -8.53
CA GLY A 231 -11.04 2.88 -8.74
C GLY A 231 -11.08 3.77 -7.49
N PHE A 232 -10.94 3.24 -6.26
CA PHE A 232 -10.95 4.06 -5.04
C PHE A 232 -9.81 5.08 -4.99
N LEU A 233 -8.62 4.75 -5.51
CA LEU A 233 -7.50 5.70 -5.56
C LEU A 233 -7.84 6.94 -6.39
N THR A 234 -8.40 6.78 -7.60
CA THR A 234 -8.82 7.91 -8.43
C THR A 234 -9.85 8.78 -7.71
N ARG A 235 -10.89 8.16 -7.14
CA ARG A 235 -11.96 8.89 -6.44
C ARG A 235 -11.47 9.56 -5.16
N PHE A 236 -10.59 8.91 -4.39
CA PHE A 236 -9.91 9.48 -3.24
C PHE A 236 -9.09 10.72 -3.60
N VAL A 237 -8.29 10.65 -4.68
CA VAL A 237 -7.49 11.77 -5.17
C VAL A 237 -8.38 12.95 -5.58
N ASP A 238 -9.53 12.69 -6.20
CA ASP A 238 -10.47 13.75 -6.58
C ASP A 238 -11.17 14.37 -5.37
N ILE A 239 -11.65 13.56 -4.42
CA ILE A 239 -12.22 14.04 -3.15
C ILE A 239 -11.17 14.86 -2.37
N TYR A 240 -9.94 14.37 -2.28
CA TYR A 240 -8.82 15.06 -1.65
C TYR A 240 -8.57 16.43 -2.26
N LYS A 241 -8.52 16.55 -3.60
CA LYS A 241 -8.36 17.85 -4.29
C LYS A 241 -9.49 18.83 -3.96
N VAL A 242 -10.74 18.36 -3.81
CA VAL A 242 -11.86 19.22 -3.39
C VAL A 242 -11.61 19.77 -1.99
N ILE A 243 -11.26 18.89 -1.04
CA ILE A 243 -11.01 19.26 0.36
C ILE A 243 -9.77 20.17 0.50
N GLU A 244 -8.67 19.86 -0.19
CA GLU A 244 -7.42 20.64 -0.20
C GLU A 244 -7.65 22.02 -0.81
N SER A 245 -8.49 22.15 -1.84
CA SER A 245 -8.95 23.44 -2.38
C SER A 245 -9.91 24.22 -1.45
N GLY A 246 -10.05 23.80 -0.19
CA GLY A 246 -10.85 24.48 0.83
C GLY A 246 -12.37 24.34 0.66
N ARG A 247 -12.85 23.65 -0.37
CA ARG A 247 -14.30 23.50 -0.64
C ARG A 247 -14.93 22.38 0.23
N PRO A 248 -16.23 22.48 0.57
CA PRO A 248 -16.96 21.35 1.12
C PRO A 248 -17.07 20.24 0.08
N PHE A 249 -17.16 18.99 0.55
CA PHE A 249 -17.46 17.83 -0.28
C PHE A 249 -18.73 17.17 0.27
N GLU A 250 -19.73 16.98 -0.59
CA GLU A 250 -20.94 16.23 -0.25
C GLU A 250 -20.95 14.89 -1.01
N PRO A 251 -21.03 13.75 -0.30
CA PRO A 251 -21.20 12.44 -0.91
C PRO A 251 -22.45 12.40 -1.79
N GLU A 252 -22.27 12.11 -3.08
CA GLU A 252 -23.36 12.02 -4.05
C GLU A 252 -24.41 10.98 -3.61
N ASN A 253 -25.71 11.29 -3.76
CA ASN A 253 -26.82 10.36 -3.47
C ASN A 253 -26.89 9.25 -4.54
N LYS A 254 -25.89 8.37 -4.53
CA LYS A 254 -25.70 7.18 -5.36
C LYS A 254 -25.67 5.93 -4.46
N PRO A 255 -25.83 4.71 -5.01
CA PRO A 255 -25.78 3.47 -4.22
C PRO A 255 -24.48 3.26 -3.42
N ASN A 256 -23.41 3.99 -3.71
CA ASN A 256 -22.10 3.88 -3.05
C ASN A 256 -21.87 4.97 -1.98
N LYS A 257 -22.93 5.56 -1.41
CA LYS A 257 -22.83 6.70 -0.48
C LYS A 257 -21.93 6.44 0.74
N GLU A 258 -21.90 5.21 1.24
CA GLU A 258 -21.04 4.79 2.35
C GLU A 258 -19.56 4.73 1.93
N ASP A 259 -19.26 4.22 0.73
CA ASP A 259 -17.90 4.24 0.16
C ASP A 259 -17.42 5.71 -0.02
N GLU A 260 -18.28 6.59 -0.52
CA GLU A 260 -17.98 8.01 -0.70
C GLU A 260 -17.71 8.73 0.63
N GLN A 261 -18.50 8.44 1.67
CA GLN A 261 -18.25 8.94 3.04
C GLN A 261 -16.93 8.41 3.61
N PHE A 262 -16.63 7.13 3.40
CA PHE A 262 -15.39 6.50 3.84
C PHE A 262 -14.16 7.12 3.15
N LEU A 263 -14.20 7.29 1.82
CA LEU A 263 -13.13 7.96 1.07
C LEU A 263 -12.95 9.43 1.48
N PHE A 264 -14.03 10.14 1.81
CA PHE A 264 -13.97 11.49 2.36
C PHE A 264 -13.27 11.55 3.72
N MET A 265 -13.58 10.63 4.65
CA MET A 265 -12.89 10.56 5.95
C MET A 265 -11.38 10.31 5.78
N ILE A 266 -11.00 9.45 4.84
CA ILE A 266 -9.58 9.13 4.57
C ILE A 266 -8.87 10.31 3.90
N ALA A 267 -9.53 11.01 2.97
CA ALA A 267 -9.00 12.20 2.32
C ALA A 267 -8.83 13.37 3.31
N MET A 268 -9.71 13.49 4.31
CA MET A 268 -9.53 14.39 5.45
C MET A 268 -8.27 14.01 6.24
N GLU A 269 -8.15 12.79 6.75
CA GLU A 269 -6.97 12.32 7.50
C GLU A 269 -5.65 12.65 6.76
N PHE A 270 -5.59 12.33 5.46
CA PHE A 270 -4.42 12.59 4.61
C PHE A 270 -4.08 14.07 4.45
N ARG A 271 -5.08 14.95 4.25
CA ARG A 271 -4.86 16.41 4.13
C ARG A 271 -4.13 16.92 5.36
N ASN A 272 -4.50 16.39 6.51
CA ASN A 272 -4.12 17.00 7.78
C ASN A 272 -2.81 16.47 8.36
N LEU A 273 -2.53 15.18 8.23
CA LEU A 273 -1.21 14.65 8.55
C LEU A 273 -0.14 15.34 7.69
N LYS A 274 -0.47 15.66 6.41
CA LYS A 274 0.35 16.52 5.55
C LYS A 274 0.47 17.95 6.09
N SER A 275 -0.63 18.58 6.52
CA SER A 275 -0.60 19.98 7.00
C SER A 275 0.15 20.17 8.32
N VAL A 276 0.27 19.15 9.16
CA VAL A 276 1.09 19.19 10.40
C VAL A 276 2.50 18.59 10.24
N GLY A 277 2.85 18.08 9.05
CA GLY A 277 4.18 17.52 8.76
C GLY A 277 4.42 16.08 9.27
N GLU A 278 3.38 15.37 9.70
CA GLU A 278 3.47 14.01 10.28
C GLU A 278 3.13 12.89 9.27
N LEU A 279 2.70 13.22 8.05
CA LEU A 279 2.53 12.26 6.95
C LEU A 279 3.89 11.93 6.33
N GLN A 280 4.43 10.74 6.62
CA GLN A 280 5.76 10.34 6.13
C GLN A 280 5.72 9.52 4.82
N ALA A 281 4.67 8.71 4.61
CA ALA A 281 4.47 7.91 3.39
C ALA A 281 3.05 7.29 3.36
N PRO A 282 2.53 6.90 2.19
CA PRO A 282 3.02 7.18 0.83
C PRO A 282 2.52 8.53 0.30
N GLU A 283 3.05 8.96 -0.85
CA GLU A 283 2.50 10.07 -1.63
C GLU A 283 1.07 9.79 -2.11
N LEU A 284 0.32 10.87 -2.37
CA LEU A 284 -1.12 10.82 -2.68
C LEU A 284 -1.43 9.99 -3.94
N ASP A 285 -0.59 10.08 -4.96
CA ASP A 285 -0.68 9.34 -6.23
C ASP A 285 -0.45 7.82 -6.05
N ARG A 286 0.20 7.43 -4.95
CA ARG A 286 0.63 6.06 -4.64
C ARG A 286 -0.16 5.44 -3.48
N PHE A 287 -1.21 6.10 -3.02
CA PHE A 287 -1.94 5.67 -1.83
C PHE A 287 -2.76 4.38 -2.06
N CYS A 288 -2.51 3.38 -1.21
CA CYS A 288 -3.09 2.04 -1.34
C CYS A 288 -3.89 1.60 -0.10
N GLY A 289 -4.34 2.54 0.74
CA GLY A 289 -5.08 2.28 1.99
C GLY A 289 -4.19 2.11 3.24
N TRP A 290 -2.93 2.55 3.19
CA TRP A 290 -1.92 2.43 4.26
C TRP A 290 -1.11 3.71 4.37
N PHE A 291 -0.78 4.14 5.58
CA PHE A 291 0.07 5.31 5.80
C PHE A 291 0.86 5.22 7.11
N GLN A 292 2.02 5.88 7.14
CA GLN A 292 2.89 5.99 8.30
C GLN A 292 2.79 7.38 8.94
N SER A 293 2.64 7.38 10.27
CA SER A 293 2.54 8.52 11.18
C SER A 293 3.43 8.29 12.41
N LYS A 294 3.59 9.29 13.30
CA LYS A 294 4.53 9.19 14.43
C LYS A 294 3.88 8.62 15.71
N TYR A 295 4.37 7.47 16.20
CA TYR A 295 3.99 6.90 17.50
C TYR A 295 4.76 7.59 18.63
N ILE A 296 4.25 8.70 19.14
CA ILE A 296 5.04 9.47 20.11
C ILE A 296 4.98 8.79 21.48
N HIS A 297 6.02 8.02 21.82
CA HIS A 297 6.04 7.04 22.92
C HIS A 297 5.96 7.72 24.29
N GLY A 298 5.20 7.15 25.23
CA GLY A 298 5.06 7.69 26.59
C GLY A 298 3.77 8.49 26.78
N THR A 299 2.63 7.80 26.65
CA THR A 299 1.27 8.33 26.84
C THR A 299 0.61 7.54 27.98
N PRO A 300 1.09 7.70 29.23
CA PRO A 300 1.15 6.57 30.13
C PRO A 300 0.21 6.74 31.34
N ILE A 301 -0.75 7.68 31.30
CA ILE A 301 -1.66 7.94 32.42
C ILE A 301 -2.37 6.65 32.90
N TRP A 302 -2.79 5.81 31.95
CA TRP A 302 -3.36 4.48 32.18
C TRP A 302 -2.34 3.36 32.38
N GLU A 303 -1.07 3.57 32.02
CA GLU A 303 0.02 2.62 32.23
C GLU A 303 0.72 2.80 33.59
N THR A 304 0.53 3.95 34.24
CA THR A 304 1.04 4.21 35.59
C THR A 304 0.56 3.13 36.57
N PRO A 305 1.41 2.68 37.52
CA PRO A 305 0.97 1.84 38.63
C PRO A 305 -0.16 2.51 39.45
N GLY A 306 -0.18 3.85 39.49
CA GLY A 306 -1.24 4.63 40.11
C GLY A 306 -2.63 4.33 39.54
N TYR A 307 -2.80 4.23 38.22
CA TYR A 307 -4.09 3.89 37.63
C TYR A 307 -4.58 2.50 38.06
N LYS A 308 -3.72 1.48 37.97
CA LYS A 308 -4.08 0.08 38.25
C LYS A 308 -4.50 -0.21 39.69
N HIS A 309 -4.15 0.67 40.63
CA HIS A 309 -4.44 0.50 42.06
C HIS A 309 -5.33 1.62 42.65
N PHE A 310 -5.36 2.81 42.03
CA PHE A 310 -5.85 4.05 42.67
C PHE A 310 -6.63 4.99 41.73
N ALA A 311 -7.19 4.49 40.62
CA ALA A 311 -7.92 5.26 39.59
C ALA A 311 -9.01 6.23 40.09
N PHE A 312 -9.55 6.02 41.29
CA PHE A 312 -10.60 6.84 41.90
C PHE A 312 -10.17 7.55 43.19
N THR A 313 -8.86 7.63 43.45
CA THR A 313 -8.32 8.46 44.54
C THR A 313 -8.21 9.92 44.11
N VAL A 314 -8.44 10.85 45.04
CA VAL A 314 -8.38 12.30 44.76
C VAL A 314 -7.04 12.74 44.14
N PRO A 315 -5.85 12.26 44.58
CA PRO A 315 -4.59 12.62 43.92
C PRO A 315 -4.51 12.16 42.46
N PHE A 316 -5.06 11.00 42.11
CA PHE A 316 -5.13 10.55 40.72
C PHE A 316 -6.15 11.34 39.91
N GLN A 317 -7.32 11.67 40.49
CA GLN A 317 -8.32 12.53 39.85
C GLN A 317 -7.75 13.93 39.55
N VAL A 318 -6.99 14.53 40.47
CA VAL A 318 -6.30 15.82 40.26
C VAL A 318 -5.29 15.72 39.11
N TYR A 319 -4.51 14.63 39.06
CA TYR A 319 -3.60 14.38 37.94
C TYR A 319 -4.34 14.27 36.59
N VAL A 320 -5.48 13.56 36.53
CA VAL A 320 -6.34 13.49 35.33
C VAL A 320 -6.93 14.87 34.98
N ARG A 321 -7.35 15.66 35.97
CA ARG A 321 -7.90 17.02 35.78
C ARG A 321 -6.87 17.94 35.14
N ARG A 322 -5.65 17.97 35.70
CA ARG A 322 -4.53 18.74 35.16
C ARG A 322 -4.14 18.27 33.76
N ALA A 323 -4.11 16.95 33.53
CA ALA A 323 -3.86 16.37 32.21
C ALA A 323 -4.88 16.88 31.17
N LEU A 324 -6.19 16.79 31.46
CA LEU A 324 -7.27 17.28 30.58
C LEU A 324 -7.12 18.76 30.25
N HIS A 325 -6.81 19.62 31.23
CA HIS A 325 -6.59 21.05 30.98
C HIS A 325 -5.44 21.34 30.02
N LEU A 326 -4.35 20.57 30.07
CA LEU A 326 -3.25 20.67 29.12
C LEU A 326 -3.65 20.22 27.71
N VAL A 327 -4.53 19.21 27.57
CA VAL A 327 -5.12 18.85 26.26
C VAL A 327 -5.87 20.04 25.67
N VAL A 328 -6.68 20.72 26.48
CA VAL A 328 -7.50 21.85 26.00
C VAL A 328 -6.66 23.06 25.61
N ASP A 329 -5.59 23.39 26.34
CA ASP A 329 -4.68 24.46 25.90
C ASP A 329 -3.99 24.11 24.57
N ARG A 330 -3.67 22.83 24.33
CA ARG A 330 -3.14 22.37 23.03
C ARG A 330 -4.17 22.43 21.91
N LEU A 331 -5.43 22.03 22.18
CA LEU A 331 -6.56 22.18 21.24
C LEU A 331 -6.79 23.65 20.91
N GLU A 332 -6.85 24.53 21.90
CA GLU A 332 -7.06 25.96 21.70
C GLU A 332 -5.96 26.59 20.84
N TRP A 333 -4.70 26.23 21.08
CA TRP A 333 -3.57 26.69 20.27
C TRP A 333 -3.72 26.21 18.82
N THR A 334 -4.04 24.94 18.59
CA THR A 334 -4.28 24.41 17.23
C THR A 334 -5.42 25.13 16.53
N VAL A 335 -6.55 25.39 17.20
CA VAL A 335 -7.68 26.10 16.62
C VAL A 335 -7.33 27.56 16.29
N LYS A 336 -6.51 28.21 17.12
CA LYS A 336 -6.02 29.59 16.89
C LYS A 336 -5.01 29.66 15.74
N GLU A 337 -4.07 28.71 15.65
CA GLU A 337 -2.99 28.68 14.66
C GLU A 337 -3.46 28.20 13.27
N TYR A 338 -4.19 27.09 13.22
CA TYR A 338 -4.53 26.40 11.97
C TYR A 338 -6.01 26.46 11.58
N GLY A 339 -6.89 26.92 12.49
CA GLY A 339 -8.32 27.07 12.22
C GLY A 339 -9.14 25.77 12.26
N ILE A 340 -8.74 24.78 13.07
CA ILE A 340 -9.32 23.42 13.01
C ILE A 340 -9.52 22.76 14.39
N GLU A 341 -10.71 22.18 14.62
CA GLU A 341 -11.11 21.41 15.80
C GLU A 341 -10.94 19.90 15.56
N HIS A 342 -10.27 19.25 16.51
CA HIS A 342 -10.09 17.80 16.60
C HIS A 342 -11.17 17.19 17.51
N ARG A 343 -11.87 16.12 17.08
CA ARG A 343 -12.95 15.49 17.88
C ARG A 343 -12.71 14.04 18.31
N ASP A 344 -11.48 13.56 18.23
CA ASP A 344 -11.06 12.26 18.79
C ASP A 344 -10.06 12.47 19.95
N ALA A 345 -10.28 13.53 20.75
CA ALA A 345 -9.30 14.05 21.71
C ALA A 345 -9.24 13.27 23.04
N HIS A 346 -9.21 11.94 22.99
CA HIS A 346 -9.11 11.11 24.19
C HIS A 346 -7.74 11.22 24.87
N LEU A 347 -7.66 10.92 26.18
CA LEU A 347 -6.39 10.94 26.93
C LEU A 347 -5.36 9.92 26.41
N GLY A 348 -5.83 8.82 25.79
CA GLY A 348 -4.96 7.88 25.06
C GLY A 348 -4.30 8.47 23.81
N ASN A 349 -4.87 9.56 23.27
CA ASN A 349 -4.39 10.25 22.07
C ASN A 349 -3.54 11.48 22.42
N VAL A 350 -2.97 11.56 23.64
CA VAL A 350 -2.18 12.72 24.13
C VAL A 350 -0.90 12.29 24.85
N LYS A 351 0.28 12.63 24.31
CA LYS A 351 1.55 12.52 25.05
C LYS A 351 1.66 13.64 26.06
N PHE A 352 1.93 13.27 27.30
CA PHE A 352 2.34 14.20 28.35
C PHE A 352 3.85 14.15 28.48
N VAL A 353 4.52 15.26 28.18
CA VAL A 353 5.95 15.41 28.40
C VAL A 353 6.16 15.97 29.81
N VAL A 354 7.16 15.45 30.52
CA VAL A 354 7.74 16.13 31.69
C VAL A 354 8.12 17.57 31.25
N ASP A 355 7.98 18.56 32.13
CA ASP A 355 7.87 19.99 31.80
C ASP A 355 6.48 20.42 31.24
N GLU A 356 5.42 19.77 31.75
CA GLU A 356 4.01 20.22 31.71
C GLU A 356 3.41 20.45 30.31
N LYS A 357 3.87 19.73 29.28
CA LYS A 357 3.40 19.93 27.90
C LYS A 357 2.63 18.73 27.38
N ALA A 358 1.36 18.95 27.03
CA ALA A 358 0.56 18.00 26.28
C ALA A 358 0.75 18.16 24.75
N ARG A 359 0.78 17.04 24.04
CA ARG A 359 0.73 16.99 22.57
C ARG A 359 -0.32 15.97 22.12
N LEU A 360 -1.28 16.40 21.30
CA LEU A 360 -2.18 15.50 20.57
C LEU A 360 -1.36 14.64 19.61
N LEU A 361 -1.72 13.35 19.54
CA LEU A 361 -0.99 12.29 18.83
C LEU A 361 -1.79 11.75 17.66
N ASP A 362 -3.03 11.35 17.93
CA ASP A 362 -4.00 11.20 16.88
C ASP A 362 -4.59 12.58 16.54
N TRP A 363 -4.90 12.75 15.25
CA TRP A 363 -5.43 13.96 14.68
C TRP A 363 -6.58 13.60 13.73
N GLY A 364 -7.62 12.97 14.25
CA GLY A 364 -8.90 12.72 13.57
C GLY A 364 -9.72 14.00 13.38
N PHE A 365 -9.70 14.54 12.16
CA PHE A 365 -10.29 15.86 11.88
C PHE A 365 -11.79 15.86 11.70
N ALA A 366 -12.45 16.82 12.34
CA ALA A 366 -13.89 16.81 12.48
C ALA A 366 -14.56 18.12 12.03
N VAL A 367 -14.04 19.29 12.42
CA VAL A 367 -14.66 20.57 12.05
C VAL A 367 -13.59 21.64 11.84
N ARG A 368 -13.76 22.53 10.85
CA ARG A 368 -13.06 23.83 10.88
C ARG A 368 -13.63 24.67 12.02
N MET A 369 -12.77 25.35 12.76
CA MET A 369 -13.16 26.34 13.75
C MET A 369 -12.26 27.56 13.64
N LYS A 370 -12.84 28.74 13.44
CA LYS A 370 -12.07 29.98 13.37
C LYS A 370 -12.10 30.69 14.71
N TRP A 371 -10.95 31.05 15.27
CA TRP A 371 -10.88 32.09 16.28
C TRP A 371 -11.12 33.46 15.62
N ASP A 372 -12.20 34.16 15.99
CA ASP A 372 -12.54 35.47 15.40
C ASP A 372 -11.94 36.68 16.16
N GLY A 373 -11.12 36.41 17.18
CA GLY A 373 -10.58 37.41 18.11
C GLY A 373 -11.32 37.45 19.44
N ARG A 374 -12.56 36.95 19.50
CA ARG A 374 -13.39 36.92 20.73
C ARG A 374 -14.09 35.58 20.95
N TYR A 375 -14.39 34.85 19.88
CA TYR A 375 -15.10 33.57 19.88
C TYR A 375 -14.41 32.53 19.02
N TYR A 376 -14.55 31.28 19.43
CA TYR A 376 -14.38 30.11 18.58
C TYR A 376 -15.66 29.93 17.76
N VAL A 377 -15.58 30.14 16.44
CA VAL A 377 -16.72 30.07 15.52
C VAL A 377 -16.66 28.76 14.73
N ARG A 378 -17.71 27.95 14.82
CA ARG A 378 -17.83 26.68 14.10
C ARG A 378 -17.98 26.92 12.59
N GLY A 379 -17.20 26.20 11.78
CA GLY A 379 -17.35 26.16 10.33
C GLY A 379 -18.66 25.48 9.87
N HIS A 380 -18.89 25.47 8.56
CA HIS A 380 -20.09 24.89 7.95
C HIS A 380 -19.99 23.37 7.69
N ASP A 381 -18.94 22.70 8.17
CA ASP A 381 -18.73 21.28 7.96
C ASP A 381 -19.77 20.43 8.74
N LYS A 382 -20.58 19.67 8.02
CA LYS A 382 -21.62 18.80 8.60
C LYS A 382 -21.06 17.41 8.90
N LEU A 383 -21.07 17.03 10.17
CA LEU A 383 -20.64 15.70 10.64
C LEU A 383 -21.81 14.74 10.81
N VAL A 384 -21.49 13.44 10.77
CA VAL A 384 -22.43 12.34 11.04
C VAL A 384 -22.76 12.21 12.54
N TRP A 385 -21.92 12.76 13.43
CA TRP A 385 -21.94 12.47 14.88
C TRP A 385 -21.91 13.72 15.80
N ASN A 386 -22.64 14.80 15.48
CA ASN A 386 -22.79 15.94 16.42
C ASN A 386 -24.06 16.79 16.16
N SER A 387 -24.60 17.39 17.22
CA SER A 387 -25.80 18.24 17.22
C SER A 387 -25.55 19.75 17.11
N GLY A 388 -24.30 20.22 17.22
CA GLY A 388 -23.94 21.64 17.18
C GLY A 388 -23.95 22.23 15.77
N GLU A 389 -24.69 23.33 15.59
CA GLU A 389 -24.96 23.96 14.29
C GLU A 389 -23.77 24.73 13.70
N PRO A 390 -23.65 24.78 12.35
CA PRO A 390 -22.78 25.72 11.64
C PRO A 390 -22.87 27.16 12.15
N GLY A 391 -21.73 27.84 12.29
CA GLY A 391 -21.66 29.22 12.77
C GLY A 391 -21.82 29.40 14.29
N ALA A 392 -22.09 28.33 15.04
CA ALA A 392 -22.14 28.37 16.51
C ALA A 392 -20.86 29.00 17.09
N LYS A 393 -21.05 29.93 18.04
CA LYS A 393 -19.97 30.67 18.69
C LYS A 393 -19.80 30.19 20.13
N TYR A 394 -18.57 29.96 20.53
CA TYR A 394 -18.18 29.61 21.89
C TYR A 394 -17.17 30.64 22.38
N THR A 395 -17.37 31.22 23.57
CA THR A 395 -16.29 31.91 24.29
C THR A 395 -15.19 30.92 24.65
N THR A 396 -14.03 31.43 25.07
CA THR A 396 -12.91 30.60 25.56
C THR A 396 -13.34 29.68 26.71
N GLU A 397 -14.17 30.16 27.63
CA GLU A 397 -14.67 29.35 28.75
C GLU A 397 -15.66 28.27 28.30
N GLU A 398 -16.60 28.59 27.40
CA GLU A 398 -17.55 27.62 26.85
C GLU A 398 -16.84 26.55 26.02
N PHE A 399 -15.83 26.93 25.22
CA PHE A 399 -14.99 25.99 24.47
C PHE A 399 -14.24 25.04 25.41
N ARG A 400 -13.64 25.57 26.50
CA ARG A 400 -12.97 24.76 27.52
C ARG A 400 -13.92 23.77 28.20
N LYS A 401 -15.08 24.25 28.68
CA LYS A 401 -16.08 23.42 29.35
C LYS A 401 -16.67 22.38 28.40
N TYR A 402 -16.90 22.72 27.13
CA TYR A 402 -17.33 21.77 26.10
C TYR A 402 -16.33 20.64 25.94
N TRP A 403 -15.04 20.98 25.77
CA TRP A 403 -13.98 19.99 25.57
C TRP A 403 -13.75 19.10 26.77
N ILE A 404 -13.74 19.65 27.99
CA ILE A 404 -13.61 18.85 29.22
C ILE A 404 -14.82 17.92 29.40
N ASN A 405 -16.05 18.42 29.24
CA ASN A 405 -17.28 17.64 29.37
C ASN A 405 -17.32 16.45 28.40
N TRP A 406 -16.89 16.66 27.15
CA TRP A 406 -16.79 15.59 26.15
C TRP A 406 -15.69 14.58 26.49
N MET A 407 -14.46 15.04 26.78
CA MET A 407 -13.32 14.13 27.06
C MET A 407 -13.57 13.29 28.31
N VAL A 408 -14.16 13.88 29.36
CA VAL A 408 -14.62 13.16 30.56
C VAL A 408 -15.61 12.09 30.14
N LYS A 409 -16.76 12.46 29.55
CA LYS A 409 -17.84 11.51 29.25
C LYS A 409 -17.40 10.32 28.41
N THR A 410 -16.69 10.55 27.30
CA THR A 410 -16.35 9.43 26.40
C THR A 410 -15.25 8.52 26.94
N GLU A 411 -14.39 8.99 27.87
CA GLU A 411 -13.56 8.06 28.64
C GLU A 411 -14.42 7.20 29.59
N PHE A 412 -15.45 7.74 30.27
CA PHE A 412 -16.36 6.92 31.09
C PHE A 412 -17.19 5.93 30.27
N GLU A 413 -17.69 6.33 29.10
CA GLU A 413 -18.37 5.42 28.15
C GLU A 413 -17.44 4.28 27.69
N ALA A 414 -16.14 4.57 27.47
CA ALA A 414 -15.13 3.57 27.16
C ALA A 414 -14.82 2.64 28.35
N GLN A 415 -14.71 3.14 29.58
CA GLN A 415 -14.45 2.32 30.77
C GLN A 415 -15.68 1.46 31.17
N MET A 416 -16.90 1.99 31.03
CA MET A 416 -18.15 1.22 31.17
C MET A 416 -18.21 0.06 30.16
N THR A 417 -17.89 0.34 28.89
CA THR A 417 -17.87 -0.69 27.82
C THR A 417 -16.79 -1.76 28.06
N ARG A 418 -15.71 -1.42 28.77
CA ARG A 418 -14.65 -2.34 29.22
C ARG A 418 -15.01 -3.09 30.52
N GLN A 419 -16.18 -2.87 31.12
CA GLN A 419 -16.59 -3.40 32.43
C GLN A 419 -15.62 -3.04 33.58
N ALA A 420 -14.91 -1.92 33.46
CA ALA A 420 -13.92 -1.48 34.46
C ALA A 420 -14.56 -0.70 35.64
N ILE A 421 -15.81 -0.28 35.49
CA ILE A 421 -16.64 0.45 36.47
C ILE A 421 -18.12 0.05 36.31
N GLY A 422 -18.92 0.26 37.36
CA GLY A 422 -20.38 0.08 37.30
C GLY A 422 -21.15 1.39 37.17
N ASP A 423 -22.44 1.30 36.80
CA ASP A 423 -23.33 2.46 36.62
C ASP A 423 -23.38 3.38 37.85
N THR A 424 -23.36 2.81 39.05
CA THR A 424 -23.37 3.55 40.33
C THR A 424 -22.14 4.45 40.49
N ASP A 425 -20.98 4.01 39.99
CA ASP A 425 -19.74 4.79 40.06
C ASP A 425 -19.72 5.87 38.98
N CYS A 426 -20.22 5.54 37.77
CA CYS A 426 -20.44 6.50 36.70
C CYS A 426 -21.35 7.66 37.13
N GLN A 427 -22.49 7.37 37.76
CA GLN A 427 -23.41 8.40 38.27
C GLN A 427 -22.77 9.28 39.35
N LYS A 428 -21.99 8.70 40.28
CA LYS A 428 -21.26 9.49 41.29
C LYS A 428 -20.19 10.37 40.65
N TYR A 429 -19.44 9.85 39.68
CA TYR A 429 -18.33 10.55 39.03
C TYR A 429 -18.81 11.75 38.20
N LEU A 430 -19.90 11.58 37.44
CA LEU A 430 -20.48 12.63 36.61
C LEU A 430 -21.32 13.65 37.41
N SER A 431 -21.67 13.36 38.67
CA SER A 431 -22.48 14.26 39.50
C SER A 431 -21.80 15.59 39.80
N ASP A 432 -20.48 15.62 39.91
CA ASP A 432 -19.68 16.85 39.95
C ASP A 432 -18.78 17.02 38.71
N ILE A 433 -19.43 17.20 37.56
CA ILE A 433 -18.77 17.62 36.32
C ILE A 433 -18.14 19.03 36.42
N ARG A 434 -18.46 19.82 37.46
CA ARG A 434 -17.99 21.21 37.61
C ARG A 434 -16.58 21.27 38.16
N TRP A 435 -16.26 20.41 39.12
CA TRP A 435 -14.90 20.23 39.66
C TRP A 435 -13.83 20.01 38.56
N TRP A 436 -14.21 19.42 37.43
CA TRP A 436 -13.33 19.21 36.27
C TRP A 436 -13.01 20.48 35.47
N TYR A 437 -13.78 21.57 35.64
CA TYR A 437 -13.55 22.84 34.95
C TYR A 437 -12.60 23.78 35.70
N GLU A 438 -12.38 23.51 36.98
CA GLU A 438 -11.44 24.25 37.84
C GLU A 438 -9.99 23.92 37.47
N ARG A 439 -9.14 24.94 37.45
CA ARG A 439 -7.69 24.74 37.39
C ARG A 439 -7.08 24.77 38.79
N ASP A 440 -6.01 24.00 38.94
CA ASP A 440 -5.09 24.06 40.08
C ASP A 440 -4.26 25.36 40.04
#